data_AF-A0A5N7C2X3-F1
#
_entry.id   AF-A0A5N7C2X3-F1
#
_cell.length_a   1.000
_cell.length_b   1.000
_cell.length_c   1.000
_cell.angle_alpha   90.00
_cell.angle_beta   90.00
_cell.angle_gamma   90.00
#
_symmetry.space_group_name_H-M   'P 1'
#
loop_
_entity.id
_entity.type
_entity.pdbx_description
1 polymer ?
#
loop_
_entity_poly.entity_id
_entity_poly.type
_entity_poly.pdbx_seq_one_letter_code
_entity_poly.pdbx_strand_id
1 'polypeptide(L)'
;MTDCFARTDGSTTQACNATECLYCGGTGRGMIYHLDYIQGMGFDAVMIYPVAKNVEGRVSYGEAYHRYWDLLDLSKALHNRCMLLMMDTVINNMAYIANGKNREQRQSTYSIDGLRLDAAKHIIPEFLPLFQKATGDAFITGEVFDKSVQRTCSYQAHLPSTPNYPIYFSMLDAFTRGNTTVLPGQVEIMKHNCRDVAKNVLIFTILFDDIPIIYQGQELHFSGAHDPDDREALWLSNYDNNAPLYKLISTLNTIRKRLPRRSRTVMVLSMQGTNSGAYTIRMTNGSVWFYASGINSLHIRGTNRWKIGDE
;
A
#
# COMPACT_ATOMS: atom_id res chain seq x y z
N MET A 1 1.38 6.16 -7.24
CA MET A 1 0.66 6.66 -8.43
C MET A 1 1.65 6.87 -9.57
N THR A 2 1.47 6.24 -10.74
CA THR A 2 2.48 6.27 -11.82
C THR A 2 2.82 7.69 -12.31
N ASP A 3 1.81 8.57 -12.43
CA ASP A 3 1.99 9.95 -12.88
C ASP A 3 2.76 10.84 -11.90
N CYS A 4 2.73 10.51 -10.61
CA CYS A 4 3.41 11.27 -9.56
C CYS A 4 4.67 10.55 -9.01
N PHE A 5 5.12 9.45 -9.63
CA PHE A 5 6.28 8.69 -9.14
C PHE A 5 7.60 9.16 -9.79
N ALA A 6 7.75 8.96 -11.11
CA ALA A 6 9.00 9.27 -11.81
C ALA A 6 8.76 9.57 -13.30
N ARG A 7 9.50 10.54 -13.84
CA ARG A 7 9.41 11.00 -15.23
C ARG A 7 10.46 10.33 -16.13
N THR A 8 10.16 10.20 -17.41
CA THR A 8 11.09 9.62 -18.41
C THR A 8 12.34 10.48 -18.64
N ASP A 9 12.26 11.79 -18.36
CA ASP A 9 13.36 12.75 -18.50
C ASP A 9 14.29 12.82 -17.27
N GLY A 10 13.98 12.08 -16.21
CA GLY A 10 14.76 12.09 -14.96
C GLY A 10 14.67 13.40 -14.16
N SER A 11 13.74 14.30 -14.50
CA SER A 11 13.63 15.59 -13.80
C SER A 11 13.17 15.42 -12.34
N THR A 12 13.96 15.95 -11.41
CA THR A 12 13.62 16.06 -9.98
C THR A 12 13.14 17.47 -9.59
N THR A 13 13.02 18.39 -10.54
CA THR A 13 12.64 19.80 -10.31
C THR A 13 11.40 20.23 -11.09
N GLN A 14 10.85 19.38 -11.97
CA GLN A 14 9.63 19.69 -12.70
C GLN A 14 8.45 19.91 -11.74
N ALA A 15 7.86 21.09 -11.78
CA ALA A 15 6.68 21.42 -10.99
C ALA A 15 5.50 20.48 -11.32
N CYS A 16 4.84 20.01 -10.26
CA CYS A 16 3.57 19.29 -10.29
C CYS A 16 2.72 19.85 -9.15
N ASN A 17 1.64 20.55 -9.47
CA ASN A 17 0.71 21.07 -8.48
C ASN A 17 -0.52 20.15 -8.43
N ALA A 18 -0.59 19.31 -7.40
CA ALA A 18 -1.65 18.31 -7.29
C ALA A 18 -3.06 18.94 -7.22
N THR A 19 -3.19 20.14 -6.62
CA THR A 19 -4.46 20.90 -6.54
C THR A 19 -5.07 21.25 -7.89
N GLU A 20 -4.29 21.31 -8.97
CA GLU A 20 -4.81 21.60 -10.31
C GLU A 20 -5.46 20.38 -10.99
N CYS A 21 -5.26 19.18 -10.41
CA CYS A 21 -5.70 17.89 -10.94
C CYS A 21 -5.27 17.67 -12.41
N LEU A 22 -4.05 18.08 -12.76
CA LEU A 22 -3.47 17.94 -14.09
C LEU A 22 -2.48 16.77 -14.15
N TYR A 23 -2.28 16.24 -15.36
CA TYR A 23 -1.29 15.17 -15.59
C TYR A 23 0.15 15.71 -15.45
N CYS A 24 0.90 15.21 -14.47
CA CYS A 24 2.20 15.74 -14.06
C CYS A 24 3.41 15.19 -14.83
N GLY A 25 3.24 14.12 -15.62
CA GLY A 25 4.25 13.61 -16.55
C GLY A 25 4.97 12.33 -16.13
N GLY A 26 4.55 11.66 -15.06
CA GLY A 26 5.16 10.41 -14.61
C GLY A 26 4.78 9.23 -15.50
N THR A 27 5.73 8.33 -15.75
CA THR A 27 5.56 7.22 -16.72
C THR A 27 6.10 5.89 -16.20
N GLY A 28 5.59 4.79 -16.74
CA GLY A 28 6.16 3.46 -16.47
C GLY A 28 7.64 3.34 -16.83
N ARG A 29 8.16 4.15 -17.78
CA ARG A 29 9.60 4.18 -18.11
C ARG A 29 10.42 4.95 -17.08
N GLY A 30 9.88 6.04 -16.53
CA GLY A 30 10.46 6.70 -15.36
C GLY A 30 10.52 5.78 -14.15
N MET A 31 9.46 5.00 -13.89
CA MET A 31 9.45 4.01 -12.80
C MET A 31 10.61 3.00 -12.89
N ILE A 32 10.94 2.52 -14.10
CA ILE A 32 12.05 1.58 -14.33
C ILE A 32 13.40 2.15 -13.84
N TYR A 33 13.64 3.45 -14.02
CA TYR A 33 14.89 4.11 -13.63
C TYR A 33 15.05 4.27 -12.11
N HIS A 34 13.96 4.13 -11.34
CA HIS A 34 13.95 4.26 -9.88
C HIS A 34 13.54 2.97 -9.15
N LEU A 35 13.60 1.81 -9.81
CA LEU A 35 13.36 0.51 -9.14
C LEU A 35 14.38 0.23 -8.02
N ASP A 36 15.62 0.71 -8.14
CA ASP A 36 16.63 0.60 -7.07
C ASP A 36 16.25 1.38 -5.80
N TYR A 37 15.49 2.49 -5.92
CA TYR A 37 14.95 3.21 -4.76
C TYR A 37 13.93 2.36 -4.01
N ILE A 38 13.03 1.68 -4.75
CA ILE A 38 12.02 0.77 -4.21
C ILE A 38 12.68 -0.47 -3.58
N GLN A 39 13.69 -1.07 -4.25
CA GLN A 39 14.42 -2.23 -3.73
C GLN A 39 15.32 -1.87 -2.54
N GLY A 40 15.84 -0.64 -2.45
CA GLY A 40 16.60 -0.17 -1.30
C GLY A 40 15.77 -0.04 -0.01
N MET A 41 14.45 0.18 -0.13
CA MET A 41 13.49 0.00 0.98
C MET A 41 13.16 -1.47 1.27
N GLY A 42 13.70 -2.41 0.52
CA GLY A 42 13.49 -3.85 0.71
C GLY A 42 12.16 -4.39 0.19
N PHE A 43 11.39 -3.62 -0.59
CA PHE A 43 10.16 -4.13 -1.22
C PHE A 43 10.46 -5.15 -2.33
N ASP A 44 9.52 -6.05 -2.58
CA ASP A 44 9.54 -7.08 -3.63
C ASP A 44 8.23 -7.12 -4.46
N ALA A 45 7.37 -6.11 -4.33
CA ALA A 45 6.20 -5.91 -5.18
C ALA A 45 5.98 -4.42 -5.44
N VAL A 46 5.38 -4.10 -6.59
CA VAL A 46 4.94 -2.74 -6.93
C VAL A 46 3.48 -2.78 -7.40
N MET A 47 2.61 -2.01 -6.75
CA MET A 47 1.25 -1.76 -7.22
C MET A 47 1.20 -0.49 -8.07
N ILE A 48 0.75 -0.62 -9.32
CA ILE A 48 0.55 0.52 -10.24
C ILE A 48 -0.93 0.85 -10.40
N TYR A 49 -1.22 2.12 -10.70
CA TYR A 49 -2.57 2.64 -10.95
C TYR A 49 -3.14 2.11 -12.28
N PRO A 50 -4.47 2.21 -12.51
CA PRO A 50 -5.11 1.68 -13.71
C PRO A 50 -4.51 2.20 -15.01
N VAL A 51 -4.27 1.26 -15.93
CA VAL A 51 -3.51 1.47 -17.18
C VAL A 51 -4.38 1.45 -18.44
N ALA A 52 -5.67 1.19 -18.26
CA ALA A 52 -6.67 1.28 -19.33
C ALA A 52 -6.70 2.72 -19.88
N LYS A 53 -6.86 2.86 -21.19
CA LYS A 53 -7.01 4.19 -21.79
C LYS A 53 -8.26 4.86 -21.22
N ASN A 54 -8.04 6.01 -20.57
CA ASN A 54 -9.08 6.84 -19.98
C ASN A 54 -9.51 7.97 -20.94
N VAL A 55 -10.49 8.78 -20.52
CA VAL A 55 -11.01 9.92 -21.30
C VAL A 55 -9.95 11.02 -21.51
N GLU A 56 -10.04 11.74 -22.63
CA GLU A 56 -9.10 12.81 -23.00
C GLU A 56 -9.74 14.19 -22.83
N GLY A 57 -9.01 15.12 -22.19
CA GLY A 57 -9.43 16.51 -21.94
C GLY A 57 -9.71 16.81 -20.46
N ARG A 58 -9.76 18.11 -20.13
CA ARG A 58 -10.03 18.61 -18.78
C ARG A 58 -11.53 18.76 -18.52
N VAL A 59 -11.99 18.29 -17.37
CA VAL A 59 -13.35 18.46 -16.83
C VAL A 59 -13.29 19.23 -15.49
N SER A 60 -14.44 19.47 -14.86
CA SER A 60 -14.53 20.12 -13.54
C SER A 60 -13.74 19.43 -12.42
N TYR A 61 -13.42 18.14 -12.60
CA TYR A 61 -12.64 17.32 -11.68
C TYR A 61 -11.16 17.15 -12.10
N GLY A 62 -10.68 17.91 -13.10
CA GLY A 62 -9.31 17.83 -13.61
C GLY A 62 -9.17 17.04 -14.91
N GLU A 63 -7.98 16.47 -15.13
CA GLU A 63 -7.62 15.60 -16.26
C GLU A 63 -7.36 14.16 -15.81
N ALA A 64 -7.48 13.22 -16.75
CA ALA A 64 -7.12 11.83 -16.51
C ALA A 64 -5.59 11.62 -16.45
N TYR A 65 -5.10 11.31 -15.25
CA TYR A 65 -3.72 10.86 -14.97
C TYR A 65 -3.45 9.40 -15.38
N HIS A 66 -4.50 8.61 -15.65
CA HIS A 66 -4.37 7.27 -16.24
C HIS A 66 -4.13 7.37 -17.75
N ARG A 67 -3.00 6.82 -18.22
CA ARG A 67 -2.65 6.72 -19.65
C ARG A 67 -2.17 5.31 -19.98
N TYR A 68 -2.26 4.96 -21.26
CA TYR A 68 -1.71 3.70 -21.78
C TYR A 68 -0.18 3.78 -21.78
N TRP A 69 0.46 2.86 -21.07
CA TRP A 69 1.91 2.72 -21.00
C TRP A 69 2.36 1.42 -21.66
N ASP A 70 3.59 1.36 -22.18
CA ASP A 70 4.23 0.07 -22.43
C ASP A 70 4.72 -0.52 -21.10
N LEU A 71 3.88 -1.37 -20.51
CA LEU A 71 4.16 -2.04 -19.25
C LEU A 71 4.99 -3.31 -19.44
N LEU A 72 5.22 -3.77 -20.67
CA LEU A 72 5.96 -5.00 -20.91
C LEU A 72 7.41 -4.86 -20.45
N ASP A 73 8.00 -3.69 -20.64
CA ASP A 73 9.34 -3.36 -20.12
C ASP A 73 9.35 -3.18 -18.59
N LEU A 74 8.28 -2.64 -17.98
CA LEU A 74 8.20 -2.50 -16.51
C LEU A 74 8.02 -3.86 -15.82
N SER A 75 7.15 -4.70 -16.36
CA SER A 75 6.94 -6.10 -15.98
C SER A 75 8.26 -6.88 -16.03
N LYS A 76 8.95 -6.88 -17.18
CA LYS A 76 10.29 -7.50 -17.31
C LYS A 76 11.31 -6.92 -16.33
N ALA A 77 11.35 -5.61 -16.13
CA ALA A 77 12.31 -4.97 -15.23
C ALA A 77 12.08 -5.39 -13.76
N LEU A 78 10.82 -5.55 -13.34
CA LEU A 78 10.46 -6.09 -12.03
C LEU A 78 10.79 -7.59 -11.92
N HIS A 79 10.41 -8.41 -12.90
CA HIS A 79 10.69 -9.85 -12.88
C HIS A 79 12.19 -10.17 -12.91
N ASN A 80 12.99 -9.45 -13.70
CA ASN A 80 14.46 -9.55 -13.70
C ASN A 80 15.08 -9.21 -12.32
N ARG A 81 14.37 -8.42 -11.51
CA ARG A 81 14.75 -8.03 -10.14
C ARG A 81 14.11 -8.93 -9.06
N CYS A 82 13.44 -10.01 -9.47
CA CYS A 82 12.64 -10.90 -8.61
C CYS A 82 11.53 -10.15 -7.83
N MET A 83 10.94 -9.12 -8.45
CA MET A 83 9.82 -8.36 -7.92
C MET A 83 8.52 -8.68 -8.67
N LEU A 84 7.38 -8.55 -7.98
CA LEU A 84 6.04 -8.73 -8.53
C LEU A 84 5.44 -7.40 -9.03
N LEU A 85 4.66 -7.47 -10.11
CA LEU A 85 3.83 -6.38 -10.62
C LEU A 85 2.36 -6.63 -10.26
N MET A 86 1.78 -5.76 -9.42
CA MET A 86 0.35 -5.70 -9.16
C MET A 86 -0.28 -4.55 -9.95
N MET A 87 -1.41 -4.82 -10.61
CA MET A 87 -2.12 -3.81 -11.41
C MET A 87 -3.49 -3.48 -10.80
N ASP A 88 -3.73 -2.21 -10.54
CA ASP A 88 -5.03 -1.70 -10.15
C ASP A 88 -6.02 -1.73 -11.34
N THR A 89 -7.24 -2.22 -11.11
CA THR A 89 -8.22 -2.52 -12.16
C THR A 89 -9.63 -2.14 -11.72
N VAL A 90 -10.28 -1.27 -12.49
CA VAL A 90 -11.70 -0.93 -12.35
C VAL A 90 -12.53 -1.82 -13.29
N ILE A 91 -13.52 -2.52 -12.74
CA ILE A 91 -14.49 -3.31 -13.53
C ILE A 91 -15.96 -2.95 -13.27
N ASN A 92 -16.22 -2.01 -12.34
CA ASN A 92 -17.57 -1.63 -11.91
C ASN A 92 -18.18 -0.48 -12.73
N ASN A 93 -17.35 0.45 -13.22
CA ASN A 93 -17.79 1.68 -13.89
C ASN A 93 -16.83 2.09 -15.01
N MET A 94 -17.34 2.85 -15.98
CA MET A 94 -16.55 3.50 -17.04
C MET A 94 -16.70 5.02 -16.96
N ALA A 95 -15.62 5.77 -17.18
CA ALA A 95 -15.67 7.22 -17.32
C ALA A 95 -16.24 7.63 -18.69
N TYR A 96 -17.02 8.72 -18.72
CA TYR A 96 -17.59 9.28 -19.95
C TYR A 96 -17.61 10.82 -19.89
N ILE A 97 -17.15 11.47 -20.97
CA ILE A 97 -17.29 12.93 -21.14
C ILE A 97 -18.41 13.15 -22.15
N ALA A 98 -19.47 13.85 -21.75
CA ALA A 98 -20.71 13.98 -22.54
C ALA A 98 -20.51 14.51 -23.97
N ASN A 99 -19.51 15.37 -24.18
CA ASN A 99 -19.15 15.97 -25.48
C ASN A 99 -17.84 15.40 -26.07
N GLY A 100 -17.29 14.32 -25.49
CA GLY A 100 -16.01 13.73 -25.88
C GLY A 100 -16.15 12.62 -26.93
N LYS A 101 -15.12 12.44 -27.76
CA LYS A 101 -15.05 11.29 -28.69
C LYS A 101 -14.49 10.06 -27.96
N ASN A 102 -15.38 9.22 -27.43
CA ASN A 102 -14.99 7.87 -27.05
C ASN A 102 -14.35 7.14 -28.26
N ARG A 103 -13.23 6.47 -28.01
CA ARG A 103 -12.51 5.63 -28.98
C ARG A 103 -12.21 4.29 -28.34
N GLU A 104 -12.11 3.26 -29.18
CA GLU A 104 -11.97 1.86 -28.76
C GLU A 104 -10.82 1.64 -27.77
N GLN A 105 -11.09 0.84 -26.75
CA GLN A 105 -10.08 0.44 -25.78
C GLN A 105 -9.21 -0.67 -26.37
N ARG A 106 -7.93 -0.38 -26.57
CA ARG A 106 -6.94 -1.42 -26.87
C ARG A 106 -6.61 -2.16 -25.58
N GLN A 107 -7.12 -3.38 -25.45
CA GLN A 107 -6.60 -4.35 -24.50
C GLN A 107 -5.23 -4.84 -24.98
N SER A 108 -4.32 -5.06 -24.05
CA SER A 108 -2.94 -5.48 -24.31
C SER A 108 -2.51 -6.46 -23.23
N THR A 109 -1.91 -7.57 -23.63
CA THR A 109 -1.53 -8.66 -22.74
C THR A 109 -0.22 -8.33 -22.04
N TYR A 110 -0.23 -8.29 -20.71
CA TYR A 110 0.92 -8.03 -19.86
C TYR A 110 1.11 -9.18 -18.86
N SER A 111 2.36 -9.46 -18.47
CA SER A 111 2.63 -10.41 -17.38
C SER A 111 2.44 -9.68 -16.04
N ILE A 112 1.31 -9.94 -15.39
CA ILE A 112 0.85 -9.32 -14.15
C ILE A 112 0.70 -10.43 -13.11
N ASP A 113 1.31 -10.27 -11.94
CA ASP A 113 1.33 -11.29 -10.89
C ASP A 113 0.10 -11.21 -9.96
N GLY A 114 -0.56 -10.05 -9.93
CA GLY A 114 -1.80 -9.86 -9.18
C GLY A 114 -2.56 -8.58 -9.53
N LEU A 115 -3.80 -8.50 -9.08
CA LEU A 115 -4.69 -7.35 -9.31
C LEU A 115 -5.16 -6.75 -7.98
N ARG A 116 -5.23 -5.42 -7.93
CA ARG A 116 -6.08 -4.72 -6.96
C ARG A 116 -7.39 -4.39 -7.67
N LEU A 117 -8.52 -4.90 -7.16
CA LEU A 117 -9.83 -4.54 -7.69
C LEU A 117 -10.34 -3.27 -7.00
N ASP A 118 -10.51 -2.20 -7.78
CA ASP A 118 -11.13 -0.96 -7.36
C ASP A 118 -12.61 -1.14 -7.03
N ALA A 119 -13.10 -0.41 -6.02
CA ALA A 119 -14.51 -0.35 -5.65
C ALA A 119 -15.21 -1.72 -5.50
N ALA A 120 -14.49 -2.79 -5.10
CA ALA A 120 -15.00 -4.15 -5.10
C ALA A 120 -16.29 -4.33 -4.25
N LYS A 121 -16.46 -3.52 -3.20
CA LYS A 121 -17.69 -3.35 -2.40
C LYS A 121 -18.96 -2.99 -3.20
N HIS A 122 -18.82 -2.47 -4.43
CA HIS A 122 -19.94 -2.11 -5.31
C HIS A 122 -20.27 -3.19 -6.35
N ILE A 123 -19.43 -4.23 -6.44
CA ILE A 123 -19.62 -5.39 -7.31
C ILE A 123 -20.45 -6.44 -6.55
N ILE A 124 -21.34 -7.15 -7.26
CA ILE A 124 -22.08 -8.29 -6.72
C ILE A 124 -21.10 -9.41 -6.29
N PRO A 125 -21.11 -9.89 -5.03
CA PRO A 125 -20.11 -10.85 -4.53
C PRO A 125 -20.02 -12.15 -5.34
N GLU A 126 -21.12 -12.59 -5.94
CA GLU A 126 -21.23 -13.80 -6.77
C GLU A 126 -20.38 -13.72 -8.06
N PHE A 127 -20.08 -12.51 -8.54
CA PHE A 127 -19.24 -12.30 -9.73
C PHE A 127 -17.74 -12.37 -9.42
N LEU A 128 -17.32 -12.07 -8.19
CA LEU A 128 -15.90 -11.99 -7.83
C LEU A 128 -15.14 -13.32 -8.01
N PRO A 129 -15.69 -14.51 -7.65
CA PRO A 129 -15.07 -15.80 -7.96
C PRO A 129 -15.03 -16.11 -9.46
N LEU A 130 -15.99 -15.61 -10.25
CA LEU A 130 -15.99 -15.79 -11.70
C LEU A 130 -14.89 -14.94 -12.35
N PHE A 131 -14.71 -13.70 -11.88
CA PHE A 131 -13.62 -12.83 -12.31
C PHE A 131 -12.26 -13.41 -11.92
N GLN A 132 -12.07 -13.84 -10.67
CA GLN A 132 -10.84 -14.52 -10.22
C GLN A 132 -10.51 -15.77 -11.05
N LYS A 133 -11.52 -16.52 -11.51
CA LYS A 133 -11.32 -17.66 -12.41
C LYS A 133 -10.92 -17.24 -13.82
N ALA A 134 -11.43 -16.10 -14.30
CA ALA A 134 -11.08 -15.55 -15.61
C ALA A 134 -9.66 -14.96 -15.67
N THR A 135 -9.12 -14.51 -14.54
CA THR A 135 -7.74 -13.99 -14.42
C THR A 135 -6.67 -15.07 -14.20
N GLY A 136 -7.07 -16.35 -14.16
CA GLY A 136 -6.15 -17.47 -13.91
C GLY A 136 -5.48 -17.39 -12.53
N ASP A 137 -4.18 -17.66 -12.49
CA ASP A 137 -3.39 -17.77 -11.26
C ASP A 137 -3.04 -16.42 -10.60
N ALA A 138 -3.44 -15.29 -11.19
CA ALA A 138 -3.17 -13.96 -10.66
C ALA A 138 -3.85 -13.74 -9.29
N PHE A 139 -3.07 -13.30 -8.29
CA PHE A 139 -3.58 -13.01 -6.94
C PHE A 139 -4.44 -11.74 -6.93
N ILE A 140 -5.68 -11.81 -6.41
CA ILE A 140 -6.55 -10.63 -6.31
C ILE A 140 -6.71 -10.17 -4.84
N THR A 141 -6.55 -8.86 -4.63
CA THR A 141 -7.05 -8.16 -3.44
C THR A 141 -8.13 -7.15 -3.84
N GLY A 142 -9.31 -7.20 -3.23
CA GLY A 142 -10.43 -6.31 -3.60
C GLY A 142 -10.71 -5.23 -2.57
N GLU A 143 -10.87 -3.99 -3.04
CA GLU A 143 -11.18 -2.86 -2.17
C GLU A 143 -12.58 -2.96 -1.57
N VAL A 144 -12.63 -3.15 -0.25
CA VAL A 144 -13.86 -3.07 0.53
C VAL A 144 -13.75 -1.90 1.51
N PHE A 145 -13.85 -0.68 0.98
CA PHE A 145 -13.72 0.56 1.76
C PHE A 145 -14.89 0.71 2.76
N ASP A 146 -14.70 0.17 3.97
CA ASP A 146 -15.68 0.16 5.05
C ASP A 146 -14.99 0.05 6.43
N LYS A 147 -15.70 0.44 7.49
CA LYS A 147 -15.27 0.24 8.89
C LYS A 147 -15.82 -1.06 9.48
N SER A 148 -16.86 -1.63 8.88
CA SER A 148 -17.46 -2.89 9.31
C SER A 148 -16.52 -4.06 9.02
N VAL A 149 -16.10 -4.71 10.11
CA VAL A 149 -15.47 -6.02 10.08
C VAL A 149 -16.34 -7.00 9.31
N GLN A 150 -17.63 -7.09 9.62
CA GLN A 150 -18.57 -8.04 9.01
C GLN A 150 -18.65 -7.88 7.49
N ARG A 151 -18.71 -6.63 6.98
CA ARG A 151 -18.70 -6.40 5.53
C ARG A 151 -17.37 -6.84 4.91
N THR A 152 -16.23 -6.48 5.51
CA THR A 152 -14.90 -6.84 4.99
C THR A 152 -14.72 -8.37 4.96
N CYS A 153 -15.04 -9.05 6.07
CA CYS A 153 -14.95 -10.51 6.17
C CYS A 153 -15.93 -11.25 5.24
N SER A 154 -17.11 -10.68 4.95
CA SER A 154 -18.03 -11.29 3.98
C SER A 154 -17.43 -11.33 2.57
N TYR A 155 -16.69 -10.31 2.14
CA TYR A 155 -16.01 -10.30 0.85
C TYR A 155 -14.78 -11.22 0.80
N GLN A 156 -14.10 -11.49 1.93
CA GLN A 156 -13.07 -12.54 2.02
C GLN A 156 -13.59 -13.96 1.74
N ALA A 157 -14.92 -14.19 1.72
CA ALA A 157 -15.49 -15.45 1.26
C ALA A 157 -15.50 -15.57 -0.29
N HIS A 158 -15.31 -14.47 -1.01
CA HIS A 158 -15.43 -14.36 -2.47
C HIS A 158 -14.13 -13.90 -3.18
N LEU A 159 -13.14 -13.44 -2.41
CA LEU A 159 -11.84 -12.93 -2.87
C LEU A 159 -10.70 -13.53 -2.04
N PRO A 160 -9.50 -13.78 -2.61
CA PRO A 160 -8.34 -14.22 -1.83
C PRO A 160 -7.85 -13.21 -0.78
N SER A 161 -8.15 -11.92 -0.98
CA SER A 161 -7.69 -10.84 -0.10
C SER A 161 -8.60 -9.60 -0.20
N THR A 162 -8.57 -8.80 0.87
CA THR A 162 -9.21 -7.47 0.97
C THR A 162 -8.30 -6.56 1.80
N PRO A 163 -8.03 -5.29 1.42
CA PRO A 163 -7.28 -4.37 2.27
C PRO A 163 -7.97 -4.16 3.63
N ASN A 164 -7.17 -4.10 4.70
CA ASN A 164 -7.65 -4.23 6.08
C ASN A 164 -8.18 -2.90 6.66
N TYR A 165 -9.17 -2.28 5.99
CA TYR A 165 -9.76 -0.99 6.37
C TYR A 165 -10.32 -0.94 7.81
N PRO A 166 -11.03 -1.95 8.33
CA PRO A 166 -11.53 -1.93 9.72
C PRO A 166 -10.43 -1.72 10.76
N ILE A 167 -9.22 -2.24 10.50
CA ILE A 167 -8.05 -2.06 11.36
C ILE A 167 -7.35 -0.74 11.06
N TYR A 168 -7.15 -0.36 9.80
CA TYR A 168 -6.60 0.95 9.42
C TYR A 168 -7.29 2.12 10.15
N PHE A 169 -8.63 2.14 10.17
CA PHE A 169 -9.35 3.20 10.90
C PHE A 169 -9.12 3.14 12.42
N SER A 170 -9.10 1.93 13.00
CA SER A 170 -8.80 1.75 14.43
C SER A 170 -7.35 2.08 14.79
N MET A 171 -6.42 1.95 13.83
CA MET A 171 -5.03 2.37 13.97
C MET A 171 -4.92 3.89 14.00
N LEU A 172 -5.62 4.60 13.11
CA LEU A 172 -5.69 6.06 13.15
C LEU A 172 -6.24 6.53 14.50
N ASP A 173 -7.39 5.99 14.93
CA ASP A 173 -7.98 6.35 16.23
C ASP A 173 -7.03 6.07 17.42
N ALA A 174 -6.28 4.97 17.39
CA ALA A 174 -5.32 4.65 18.44
C ALA A 174 -4.05 5.53 18.43
N PHE A 175 -3.50 5.86 17.26
CA PHE A 175 -2.16 6.46 17.14
C PHE A 175 -2.17 7.96 16.87
N THR A 176 -3.21 8.51 16.24
CA THR A 176 -3.35 9.96 16.04
C THR A 176 -4.32 10.61 17.03
N ARG A 177 -5.27 9.84 17.60
CA ARG A 177 -6.25 10.34 18.60
C ARG A 177 -6.07 9.73 20.01
N GLY A 178 -5.05 8.91 20.20
CA GLY A 178 -4.72 8.29 21.50
C GLY A 178 -5.70 7.22 22.00
N ASN A 179 -6.72 6.85 21.22
CA ASN A 179 -7.78 5.93 21.61
C ASN A 179 -7.33 4.45 21.48
N THR A 180 -6.28 4.12 22.23
CA THR A 180 -5.52 2.86 22.12
C THR A 180 -6.29 1.61 22.53
N THR A 181 -7.47 1.73 23.15
CA THR A 181 -8.31 0.61 23.58
C THR A 181 -9.21 0.05 22.48
N VAL A 182 -9.63 0.88 21.52
CA VAL A 182 -10.44 0.45 20.35
C VAL A 182 -9.71 -0.60 19.54
N LEU A 183 -8.41 -0.40 19.32
CA LEU A 183 -7.62 -1.21 18.40
C LEU A 183 -7.47 -2.69 18.82
N PRO A 184 -7.05 -3.05 20.05
CA PRO A 184 -7.06 -4.44 20.52
C PRO A 184 -8.42 -5.13 20.39
N GLY A 185 -9.51 -4.41 20.67
CA GLY A 185 -10.88 -4.89 20.54
C GLY A 185 -11.26 -5.18 19.10
N GLN A 186 -11.01 -4.24 18.18
CA GLN A 186 -11.31 -4.41 16.75
C GLN A 186 -10.64 -5.66 16.16
N VAL A 187 -9.37 -5.94 16.50
CA VAL A 187 -8.71 -7.16 15.99
C VAL A 187 -9.24 -8.45 16.62
N GLU A 188 -9.83 -8.40 17.82
CA GLU A 188 -10.48 -9.57 18.40
C GLU A 188 -11.86 -9.81 17.75
N ILE A 189 -12.60 -8.74 17.41
CA ILE A 189 -13.80 -8.83 16.56
C ILE A 189 -13.43 -9.42 15.19
N MET A 190 -12.34 -8.96 14.55
CA MET A 190 -11.88 -9.53 13.28
C MET A 190 -11.55 -11.03 13.37
N LYS A 191 -10.77 -11.46 14.38
CA LYS A 191 -10.43 -12.89 14.61
C LYS A 191 -11.64 -13.82 14.74
N HIS A 192 -12.82 -13.30 15.05
CA HIS A 192 -14.05 -14.08 15.18
C HIS A 192 -14.95 -14.03 13.93
N ASN A 193 -14.68 -13.13 12.98
CA ASN A 193 -15.53 -12.88 11.81
C ASN A 193 -14.81 -13.15 10.48
N CYS A 194 -13.50 -12.88 10.40
CA CYS A 194 -12.63 -13.08 9.24
C CYS A 194 -11.86 -14.41 9.38
N ARG A 195 -11.37 -14.95 8.27
CA ARG A 195 -10.60 -16.21 8.27
C ARG A 195 -9.13 -16.02 8.66
N ASP A 196 -8.55 -14.83 8.39
CA ASP A 196 -7.10 -14.57 8.48
C ASP A 196 -6.80 -13.19 9.14
N VAL A 197 -6.19 -13.14 10.34
CA VAL A 197 -5.91 -11.89 11.13
C VAL A 197 -4.93 -12.05 12.35
N ALA A 198 -3.94 -11.14 12.57
CA ALA A 198 -3.42 -10.55 13.88
C ALA A 198 -1.99 -9.91 13.83
N LYS A 199 -1.54 -8.81 14.51
CA LYS A 199 -2.10 -7.58 15.16
C LYS A 199 -1.07 -6.38 15.10
N ASN A 200 -1.59 -5.15 14.94
CA ASN A 200 -1.11 -3.72 14.84
C ASN A 200 0.32 -3.22 15.27
N VAL A 201 0.92 -2.05 14.89
CA VAL A 201 0.63 -0.91 13.92
C VAL A 201 1.73 -0.67 12.85
N LEU A 202 2.61 0.36 12.85
CA LEU A 202 3.39 0.66 11.61
C LEU A 202 4.52 -0.37 11.35
N ILE A 203 5.18 -0.78 12.43
CA ILE A 203 5.97 -2.01 12.54
C ILE A 203 5.19 -3.24 12.03
N PHE A 204 3.86 -3.21 12.05
CA PHE A 204 2.96 -4.24 11.51
C PHE A 204 2.63 -4.06 10.03
N THR A 205 2.51 -2.86 9.45
CA THR A 205 2.40 -2.76 7.98
C THR A 205 3.53 -3.57 7.33
N ILE A 206 4.70 -3.66 7.98
CA ILE A 206 5.81 -4.52 7.57
C ILE A 206 5.90 -5.88 8.32
N LEU A 207 5.38 -6.09 9.54
CA LEU A 207 5.57 -7.34 10.34
C LEU A 207 4.26 -7.96 10.89
N PHE A 208 3.11 -7.56 10.36
CA PHE A 208 1.82 -8.25 10.41
C PHE A 208 1.91 -9.55 9.61
N ASP A 209 1.03 -10.49 9.92
CA ASP A 209 0.92 -11.72 9.15
C ASP A 209 0.28 -11.45 7.74
N ASP A 210 -0.42 -10.32 7.54
CA ASP A 210 -0.93 -9.84 6.23
C ASP A 210 0.20 -9.26 5.32
N ILE A 211 -0.17 -8.77 4.12
CA ILE A 211 0.75 -8.20 3.11
C ILE A 211 0.99 -6.68 3.36
N PRO A 212 2.24 -6.20 3.40
CA PRO A 212 2.57 -4.78 3.44
C PRO A 212 2.07 -4.01 2.21
N ILE A 213 1.39 -2.88 2.44
CA ILE A 213 1.18 -1.83 1.44
C ILE A 213 1.60 -0.51 2.09
N ILE A 214 2.57 0.17 1.46
CA ILE A 214 3.03 1.52 1.80
C ILE A 214 2.80 2.39 0.55
N TYR A 215 2.23 3.57 0.75
CA TYR A 215 1.97 4.53 -0.32
C TYR A 215 3.21 5.41 -0.51
N GLN A 216 3.48 5.81 -1.76
CA GLN A 216 4.65 6.64 -2.09
C GLN A 216 4.67 7.94 -1.28
N GLY A 217 5.85 8.42 -0.92
CA GLY A 217 6.01 9.64 -0.12
C GLY A 217 5.83 9.43 1.39
N GLN A 218 5.26 8.30 1.85
CA GLN A 218 5.24 7.98 3.28
C GLN A 218 6.67 7.77 3.83
N GLU A 219 7.57 7.24 3.01
CA GLU A 219 9.02 7.11 3.26
C GLU A 219 9.76 8.46 3.37
N LEU A 220 9.13 9.55 2.92
CA LEU A 220 9.64 10.92 2.91
C LEU A 220 8.84 11.87 3.81
N HIS A 221 7.84 11.35 4.54
CA HIS A 221 6.94 12.13 5.39
C HIS A 221 6.15 13.23 4.64
N PHE A 222 5.65 12.89 3.44
CA PHE A 222 4.69 13.69 2.68
C PHE A 222 3.42 13.97 3.51
N SER A 223 2.75 15.08 3.23
CA SER A 223 1.79 15.71 4.16
C SER A 223 0.44 16.11 3.55
N GLY A 224 0.18 15.73 2.29
CA GLY A 224 -1.14 15.85 1.67
C GLY A 224 -2.23 15.18 2.53
N ALA A 225 -3.30 15.93 2.81
CA ALA A 225 -4.30 15.53 3.80
C ALA A 225 -5.51 14.77 3.22
N HIS A 226 -5.80 15.00 1.94
CA HIS A 226 -6.92 14.42 1.19
C HIS A 226 -6.72 14.63 -0.31
N ASP A 227 -7.44 13.87 -1.13
CA ASP A 227 -7.53 14.07 -2.58
C ASP A 227 -7.82 15.55 -2.95
N PRO A 228 -7.02 16.23 -3.78
CA PRO A 228 -5.85 15.75 -4.53
C PRO A 228 -4.49 16.04 -3.88
N ASP A 229 -4.44 16.67 -2.70
CA ASP A 229 -3.19 17.05 -2.03
C ASP A 229 -2.32 15.82 -1.67
N ASP A 230 -2.92 14.66 -1.43
CA ASP A 230 -2.28 13.37 -1.14
C ASP A 230 -1.65 12.66 -2.37
N ARG A 231 -1.37 13.43 -3.43
CA ARG A 231 -0.86 12.97 -4.72
C ARG A 231 0.47 13.63 -5.09
N GLU A 232 1.28 14.03 -4.11
CA GLU A 232 2.49 14.82 -4.38
C GLU A 232 3.52 14.07 -5.26
N ALA A 233 4.24 14.82 -6.09
CA ALA A 233 5.24 14.28 -7.01
C ALA A 233 6.51 13.86 -6.29
N LEU A 234 6.77 12.54 -6.26
CA LEU A 234 7.87 11.93 -5.52
C LEU A 234 9.24 12.46 -5.95
N TRP A 235 9.43 12.75 -7.24
CA TRP A 235 10.69 13.26 -7.78
C TRP A 235 11.14 14.59 -7.17
N LEU A 236 10.21 15.40 -6.63
CA LEU A 236 10.55 16.67 -5.95
C LEU A 236 11.32 16.46 -4.64
N SER A 237 11.32 15.25 -4.08
CA SER A 237 12.19 14.85 -2.97
C SER A 237 13.63 14.56 -3.38
N ASN A 238 13.93 14.55 -4.69
CA ASN A 238 15.16 14.01 -5.28
C ASN A 238 15.42 12.54 -4.90
N TYR A 239 14.38 11.78 -4.53
CA TYR A 239 14.42 10.39 -4.08
C TYR A 239 15.39 10.18 -2.89
N ASP A 240 15.30 11.03 -1.86
CA ASP A 240 16.17 10.90 -0.70
C ASP A 240 16.01 9.54 0.00
N ASN A 241 17.09 8.76 -0.01
CA ASN A 241 17.22 7.48 0.69
C ASN A 241 17.87 7.63 2.07
N ASN A 242 18.22 8.86 2.48
CA ASN A 242 18.69 9.16 3.83
C ASN A 242 17.58 9.50 4.81
N ALA A 243 16.37 9.80 4.31
CA ALA A 243 15.17 10.08 5.08
C ALA A 243 14.94 9.04 6.20
N PRO A 244 14.60 9.47 7.44
CA PRO A 244 14.44 8.55 8.57
C PRO A 244 13.42 7.43 8.34
N LEU A 245 12.32 7.74 7.63
CA LEU A 245 11.27 6.75 7.35
C LEU A 245 11.69 5.76 6.25
N TYR A 246 12.40 6.19 5.20
CA TYR A 246 13.04 5.30 4.23
C TYR A 246 13.97 4.27 4.92
N LYS A 247 14.87 4.73 5.81
CA LYS A 247 15.79 3.87 6.57
C LYS A 247 15.05 2.91 7.52
N LEU A 248 14.00 3.39 8.18
CA LEU A 248 13.12 2.58 9.02
C LEU A 248 12.42 1.47 8.21
N ILE A 249 11.86 1.80 7.05
CA ILE A 249 11.18 0.83 6.16
C ILE A 249 12.18 -0.23 5.67
N SER A 250 13.37 0.20 5.20
CA SER A 250 14.45 -0.71 4.77
C SER A 250 14.86 -1.69 5.89
N THR A 251 15.02 -1.17 7.11
CA THR A 251 15.34 -1.97 8.30
C THR A 251 14.23 -2.97 8.63
N LEU A 252 12.98 -2.53 8.68
CA LEU A 252 11.83 -3.39 9.00
C LEU A 252 11.61 -4.47 7.92
N ASN A 253 11.73 -4.15 6.63
CA ASN A 253 11.60 -5.11 5.53
C ASN A 253 12.76 -6.13 5.56
N THR A 254 13.98 -5.67 5.87
CA THR A 254 15.14 -6.56 6.09
C THR A 254 14.90 -7.54 7.24
N ILE A 255 14.17 -7.14 8.29
CA ILE A 255 13.77 -8.05 9.37
C ILE A 255 12.64 -8.98 8.91
N ARG A 256 11.59 -8.48 8.23
CA ARG A 256 10.48 -9.31 7.69
C ARG A 256 11.03 -10.47 6.86
N LYS A 257 11.97 -10.19 5.96
CA LYS A 257 12.60 -11.17 5.07
C LYS A 257 13.49 -12.20 5.78
N ARG A 258 13.87 -11.96 7.04
CA ARG A 258 14.65 -12.89 7.89
C ARG A 258 13.79 -13.65 8.90
N LEU A 259 12.54 -13.26 9.13
CA LEU A 259 11.61 -14.01 9.98
C LEU A 259 11.10 -15.27 9.25
N PRO A 260 10.97 -16.43 9.92
CA PRO A 260 10.41 -17.62 9.28
C PRO A 260 8.93 -17.44 8.93
N ARG A 261 8.53 -17.89 7.73
CA ARG A 261 7.20 -17.76 7.09
C ARG A 261 5.97 -18.31 7.87
N ARG A 262 6.14 -18.78 9.11
CA ARG A 262 5.06 -19.31 9.98
C ARG A 262 5.20 -18.87 11.44
N SER A 263 6.15 -17.99 11.76
CA SER A 263 6.34 -17.53 13.13
C SER A 263 5.25 -16.49 13.45
N ARG A 264 4.47 -16.71 14.50
CA ARG A 264 3.34 -15.85 14.91
C ARG A 264 3.80 -14.62 15.67
N THR A 265 3.56 -13.42 15.14
CA THR A 265 3.88 -12.16 15.83
C THR A 265 2.91 -11.90 16.99
N VAL A 266 3.39 -12.03 18.22
CA VAL A 266 2.65 -11.69 19.45
C VAL A 266 2.85 -10.20 19.77
N MET A 267 1.77 -9.43 19.70
CA MET A 267 1.74 -8.02 20.12
C MET A 267 1.14 -7.88 21.53
N VAL A 268 1.87 -7.24 22.44
CA VAL A 268 1.39 -6.75 23.73
C VAL A 268 1.43 -5.22 23.69
N LEU A 269 0.26 -4.60 23.71
CA LEU A 269 0.09 -3.15 23.88
C LEU A 269 -0.16 -2.86 25.36
N SER A 270 0.67 -2.02 25.97
CA SER A 270 0.55 -1.62 27.38
C SER A 270 0.51 -0.10 27.49
N MET A 271 -0.50 0.46 28.15
CA MET A 271 -0.56 1.89 28.47
C MET A 271 0.17 2.17 29.79
N GLN A 272 0.94 3.27 29.88
CA GLN A 272 1.44 3.77 31.16
C GLN A 272 0.35 4.63 31.84
N GLY A 273 -0.65 3.96 32.41
CA GLY A 273 -1.78 4.59 33.10
C GLY A 273 -2.86 5.16 32.16
N THR A 274 -3.96 5.62 32.74
CA THR A 274 -5.18 6.04 32.00
C THR A 274 -5.07 7.38 31.31
N ASN A 275 -4.12 8.24 31.72
CA ASN A 275 -4.04 9.65 31.31
C ASN A 275 -2.73 10.01 30.58
N SER A 276 -1.97 9.03 30.06
CA SER A 276 -0.74 9.31 29.30
C SER A 276 -0.87 8.89 27.83
N GLY A 277 -0.25 9.65 26.93
CA GLY A 277 -0.02 9.24 25.54
C GLY A 277 1.11 8.21 25.39
N ALA A 278 1.70 7.74 26.49
CA ALA A 278 2.81 6.79 26.50
C ALA A 278 2.29 5.35 26.42
N TYR A 279 1.94 4.93 25.21
CA TYR A 279 1.82 3.51 24.90
C TYR A 279 3.20 2.86 24.82
N THR A 280 3.28 1.60 25.25
CA THR A 280 4.37 0.68 24.95
C THR A 280 3.85 -0.42 24.04
N ILE A 281 4.37 -0.52 22.81
CA ILE A 281 4.21 -1.72 21.99
C ILE A 281 5.36 -2.66 22.28
N ARG A 282 5.06 -3.90 22.65
CA ARG A 282 6.00 -5.02 22.57
C ARG A 282 5.51 -5.99 21.50
N MET A 283 6.22 -6.09 20.38
CA MET A 283 5.99 -7.16 19.41
C MET A 283 7.12 -8.18 19.52
N THR A 284 6.78 -9.46 19.59
CA THR A 284 7.76 -10.54 19.58
C THR A 284 7.33 -11.66 18.65
N ASN A 285 8.31 -12.23 17.95
CA ASN A 285 8.08 -13.42 17.14
C ASN A 285 9.01 -14.58 17.58
N GLY A 286 9.22 -14.66 18.90
CA GLY A 286 10.14 -15.58 19.59
C GLY A 286 11.63 -15.26 19.39
N SER A 287 12.02 -14.83 18.18
CA SER A 287 13.41 -14.58 17.78
C SER A 287 13.85 -13.12 17.92
N VAL A 288 12.94 -12.18 17.68
CA VAL A 288 13.16 -10.72 17.69
C VAL A 288 12.08 -10.06 18.54
N TRP A 289 12.47 -9.05 19.32
CA TRP A 289 11.60 -8.21 20.13
C TRP A 289 11.68 -6.75 19.65
N PHE A 290 10.53 -6.12 19.45
CA PHE A 290 10.39 -4.70 19.15
C PHE A 290 9.76 -4.00 20.35
N TYR A 291 10.29 -2.83 20.72
CA TYR A 291 9.78 -1.99 21.79
C TYR A 291 9.56 -0.58 21.23
N ALA A 292 8.32 -0.13 21.08
CA ALA A 292 8.03 1.25 20.73
C ALA A 292 7.39 1.97 21.93
N SER A 293 7.83 3.19 22.24
CA SER A 293 7.34 3.98 23.38
C SER A 293 6.94 5.39 22.94
N GLY A 294 5.64 5.67 22.99
CA GLY A 294 5.07 6.88 22.37
C GLY A 294 5.35 6.95 20.87
N ILE A 295 5.18 8.14 20.28
CA ILE A 295 5.25 8.36 18.83
C ILE A 295 6.70 8.28 18.30
N ASN A 296 7.68 8.75 19.08
CA ASN A 296 9.02 9.09 18.55
C ASN A 296 10.14 8.12 18.94
N SER A 297 9.86 6.98 19.61
CA SER A 297 10.93 6.04 20.01
C SER A 297 10.61 4.59 19.66
N LEU A 298 11.57 3.94 19.01
CA LEU A 298 11.60 2.51 18.70
C LEU A 298 12.97 1.95 19.10
N HIS A 299 12.97 0.78 19.74
CA HIS A 299 14.15 -0.02 20.04
C HIS A 299 13.91 -1.44 19.55
N ILE A 300 14.87 -2.02 18.83
CA ILE A 300 14.80 -3.39 18.32
C ILE A 300 15.85 -4.22 19.05
N ARG A 301 15.47 -5.37 19.61
CA ARG A 301 16.38 -6.32 20.27
C ARG A 301 16.15 -7.73 19.77
N GLY A 302 17.13 -8.29 19.07
CA GLY A 302 17.16 -9.71 18.81
C GLY A 302 17.49 -10.52 20.06
N THR A 303 17.10 -11.79 20.08
CA THR A 303 17.72 -12.80 20.95
C THR A 303 19.19 -13.01 20.54
N ASN A 304 20.04 -13.57 21.41
CA ASN A 304 21.52 -13.55 21.31
C ASN A 304 22.19 -14.08 20.00
N ARG A 305 21.45 -14.57 19.00
CA ARG A 305 21.95 -14.84 17.65
C ARG A 305 21.81 -13.67 16.67
N TRP A 306 21.10 -12.61 17.05
CA TRP A 306 20.61 -11.56 16.16
C TRP A 306 20.93 -10.17 16.72
N LYS A 307 22.20 -9.77 16.73
CA LYS A 307 22.55 -8.35 16.81
C LYS A 307 22.14 -7.66 15.51
N ILE A 308 21.06 -6.88 15.60
CA ILE A 308 20.78 -5.78 14.69
C ILE A 308 21.45 -4.55 15.34
N GLY A 309 22.01 -3.64 14.55
CA GLY A 309 22.92 -2.60 15.04
C GLY A 309 22.30 -1.67 16.09
N ASP A 310 23.14 -1.20 17.01
CA ASP A 310 22.82 -0.15 17.96
C ASP A 310 23.04 1.22 17.29
N GLU A 311 22.05 1.69 16.52
CA GLU A 311 21.92 3.07 15.99
C GLU A 311 20.51 3.64 16.33
#